data_AF-A0A8H5CND2-F1
#
_entry.id   AF-A0A8H5CND2-F1
#
_cell.length_a   1.000
_cell.length_b   1.000
_cell.length_c   1.000
_cell.angle_alpha   90.00
_cell.angle_beta   90.00
_cell.angle_gamma   90.00
#
_symmetry.space_group_name_H-M   'P 1'
#
loop_
_entity.id
_entity.type
_entity.pdbx_description
1 polymer ?
#
loop_
_entity_poly.entity_id
_entity_poly.type
_entity_poly.pdbx_seq_one_letter_code
_entity_poly.pdbx_strand_id
1 'polypeptide(L)'
;MAATNYPARRLHAIRDQTAPRLSRTKGFEELVTRLPTGEGVTHFVGSTGLHIKLDGKPVLEYQVLHDSVTLDLTSINTEFEGTTEHVPRYNVLKISSLENIPIPSFWSAIYALLTLYREQEHLPIIFHSVVNSLELASYLLESGLGRLYPLEERAPRVLERDVYFISRAAFWQGAGTAGYHTHSWFRDPRKPIPSVSSFTRSKKVIAKHPIRPAKPTPGQLLYKRYCTHVGQFLEIHYFDIDGVSDAVKREDGISRHLAAFNKWHNDDRVNNAWRERGGYEKHRKYIEEAMADPHVLPCMMSWDGELMGYCEIMYTKEDHVAQHYPEGTIVGDWERNIHILTGEQKFLGNGRGEKAPL
;
A
#
# COMPACT_ATOMS: atom_id res chain seq x y z
N MET A 1 -0.81 -5.46 41.50
CA MET A 1 -0.20 -4.57 40.50
C MET A 1 0.71 -5.42 39.61
N ALA A 2 0.19 -5.93 38.49
CA ALA A 2 0.98 -6.68 37.54
C ALA A 2 1.65 -5.67 36.58
N ALA A 3 2.98 -5.58 36.63
CA ALA A 3 3.76 -4.79 35.69
C ALA A 3 3.48 -5.31 34.27
N THR A 4 2.82 -4.49 33.46
CA THR A 4 2.48 -4.80 32.07
C THR A 4 3.77 -4.81 31.25
N ASN A 5 4.16 -6.00 30.80
CA ASN A 5 5.41 -6.26 30.08
C ASN A 5 5.33 -5.76 28.63
N TYR A 6 5.31 -4.44 28.48
CA TYR A 6 5.20 -3.69 27.21
C TYR A 6 6.23 -4.10 26.14
N PRO A 7 7.51 -4.37 26.47
CA PRO A 7 8.52 -4.78 25.47
C PRO A 7 8.21 -6.14 24.84
N ALA A 8 7.69 -7.09 25.63
CA ALA A 8 7.37 -8.43 25.16
C ALA A 8 6.22 -8.40 24.14
N ARG A 9 5.18 -7.59 24.37
CA ARG A 9 4.05 -7.44 23.42
C ARG A 9 4.50 -6.86 22.07
N ARG A 10 5.42 -5.90 22.08
CA ARG A 10 5.98 -5.30 20.85
C ARG A 10 6.79 -6.31 20.05
N LEU A 11 7.62 -7.12 20.72
CA LEU A 11 8.39 -8.19 20.08
C LEU A 11 7.49 -9.31 19.53
N HIS A 12 6.43 -9.69 20.24
CA HIS A 12 5.44 -10.65 19.75
C HIS A 12 4.70 -10.13 18.51
N ALA A 13 4.30 -8.85 18.50
CA ALA A 13 3.61 -8.25 17.35
C ALA A 13 4.49 -8.17 16.09
N ILE A 14 5.81 -7.95 16.25
CA ILE A 14 6.80 -7.99 15.16
C ILE A 14 7.04 -9.43 14.71
N ARG A 15 7.14 -10.38 15.65
CA ARG A 15 7.34 -11.81 15.36
C ARG A 15 6.17 -12.43 14.59
N ASP A 16 4.92 -12.06 14.87
CA ASP A 16 3.76 -12.53 14.09
C ASP A 16 3.73 -11.95 12.66
N GLN A 17 4.40 -10.81 12.45
CA GLN A 17 4.62 -10.21 11.13
C GLN A 17 5.82 -10.81 10.38
N THR A 18 6.70 -11.59 11.03
CA THR A 18 7.88 -12.22 10.40
C THR A 18 7.86 -13.75 10.44
N ALA A 19 6.97 -14.37 11.23
CA ALA A 19 6.78 -15.83 11.24
C ALA A 19 6.23 -16.34 9.90
N PRO A 20 6.87 -17.32 9.24
CA PRO A 20 6.43 -17.86 7.96
C PRO A 20 4.99 -18.38 8.07
N ARG A 21 4.10 -17.83 7.24
CA ARG A 21 2.66 -18.18 7.23
C ARG A 21 2.32 -19.39 6.38
N LEU A 22 3.28 -19.94 5.64
CA LEU A 22 3.02 -21.03 4.69
C LEU A 22 2.88 -22.37 5.43
N SER A 23 1.70 -22.65 5.97
CA SER A 23 1.30 -24.02 6.28
C SER A 23 1.22 -24.81 4.97
N ARG A 24 1.99 -25.90 4.87
CA ARG A 24 1.99 -26.80 3.72
C ARG A 24 1.08 -28.02 3.93
N THR A 25 0.18 -27.94 4.90
CA THR A 25 -0.72 -29.05 5.23
C THR A 25 -1.78 -29.19 4.14
N LYS A 26 -1.91 -30.37 3.54
CA LYS A 26 -2.91 -30.65 2.50
C LYS A 26 -4.32 -30.34 3.01
N GLY A 27 -5.13 -29.66 2.21
CA GLY A 27 -6.49 -29.24 2.57
C GLY A 27 -6.56 -27.98 3.43
N PHE A 28 -5.42 -27.35 3.74
CA PHE A 28 -5.39 -26.08 4.44
C PHE A 28 -5.86 -24.93 3.53
N GLU A 29 -6.83 -24.15 4.00
CA GLU A 29 -7.28 -22.91 3.37
C GLU A 29 -7.13 -21.74 4.36
N GLU A 30 -6.49 -20.66 3.93
CA GLU A 30 -6.26 -19.46 4.74
C GLU A 30 -6.69 -18.21 3.98
N LEU A 31 -7.39 -17.31 4.67
CA LEU A 31 -7.65 -15.96 4.18
C LEU A 31 -6.36 -15.14 4.21
N VAL A 32 -5.85 -14.80 3.03
CA VAL A 32 -4.62 -14.00 2.88
C VAL A 32 -4.92 -12.51 3.02
N THR A 33 -6.00 -12.05 2.39
CA THR A 33 -6.45 -10.65 2.46
C THR A 33 -7.91 -10.52 2.02
N ARG A 34 -8.49 -9.33 2.17
CA ARG A 34 -9.78 -8.96 1.57
C ARG A 34 -9.61 -7.74 0.69
N LEU A 35 -10.26 -7.75 -0.46
CA LEU A 35 -10.30 -6.59 -1.35
C LEU A 35 -11.19 -5.49 -0.74
N PRO A 36 -11.02 -4.22 -1.13
CA PRO A 36 -11.83 -3.11 -0.60
C PRO A 36 -13.34 -3.26 -0.83
N THR A 37 -13.71 -4.03 -1.85
CA THR A 37 -15.06 -4.42 -2.26
C THR A 37 -15.64 -5.57 -1.43
N GLY A 38 -14.81 -6.24 -0.61
CA GLY A 38 -15.22 -7.23 0.41
C GLY A 38 -14.82 -8.68 0.10
N GLU A 39 -14.50 -8.99 -1.16
CA GLU A 39 -14.12 -10.32 -1.63
C GLU A 39 -12.88 -10.82 -0.89
N GLY A 40 -12.95 -12.07 -0.42
CA GLY A 40 -11.81 -12.73 0.21
C GLY A 40 -10.84 -13.29 -0.81
N VAL A 41 -9.55 -13.08 -0.62
CA VAL A 41 -8.49 -13.77 -1.38
C VAL A 41 -7.89 -14.83 -0.48
N THR A 42 -8.07 -16.10 -0.84
CA THR A 42 -7.62 -17.24 -0.03
C THR A 42 -6.49 -18.01 -0.71
N HIS A 43 -5.60 -18.55 0.11
CA HIS A 43 -4.57 -19.50 -0.28
C HIS A 43 -5.03 -20.90 0.12
N PHE A 44 -4.96 -21.84 -0.81
CA PHE A 44 -5.40 -23.21 -0.60
C PHE A 44 -4.32 -24.21 -1.02
N VAL A 45 -4.04 -25.20 -0.16
CA VAL A 45 -3.10 -26.29 -0.44
C VAL A 45 -3.86 -27.49 -0.99
N GLY A 46 -3.82 -27.65 -2.32
CA GLY A 46 -4.46 -28.75 -3.04
C GLY A 46 -3.66 -30.05 -3.00
N SER A 47 -4.15 -31.07 -3.69
CA SER A 47 -3.44 -32.35 -3.84
C SER A 47 -2.28 -32.31 -4.84
N THR A 48 -2.34 -31.41 -5.82
CA THR A 48 -1.40 -31.34 -6.96
C THR A 48 -0.65 -30.02 -7.06
N GLY A 49 -1.01 -29.02 -6.23
CA GLY A 49 -0.42 -27.69 -6.27
C GLY A 49 -0.95 -26.76 -5.19
N LEU A 50 -0.47 -25.53 -5.23
CA LEU A 50 -0.95 -24.42 -4.39
C LEU A 50 -1.92 -23.59 -5.22
N HIS A 51 -2.97 -23.07 -4.61
CA HIS A 51 -4.01 -22.36 -5.32
C HIS A 51 -4.29 -21.01 -4.68
N ILE A 52 -4.60 -20.03 -5.52
CA ILE A 52 -5.22 -18.78 -5.07
C ILE A 52 -6.66 -18.77 -5.53
N LYS A 53 -7.58 -18.45 -4.60
CA LYS A 53 -8.99 -18.27 -4.89
C LYS A 53 -9.41 -16.83 -4.60
N LEU A 54 -10.35 -16.32 -5.38
CA LEU A 54 -11.04 -15.06 -5.16
C LEU A 54 -12.51 -15.38 -4.90
N ASP A 55 -12.96 -15.07 -3.69
CA ASP A 55 -14.32 -15.35 -3.21
C ASP A 55 -14.74 -16.81 -3.43
N GLY A 56 -13.84 -17.74 -3.07
CA GLY A 56 -14.02 -19.18 -3.22
C GLY A 56 -13.83 -19.72 -4.65
N LYS A 57 -13.75 -18.85 -5.67
CA LYS A 57 -13.50 -19.27 -7.06
C LYS A 57 -12.00 -19.38 -7.33
N PRO A 58 -11.50 -20.50 -7.90
CA PRO A 58 -10.11 -20.61 -8.31
C PRO A 58 -9.72 -19.51 -9.29
N VAL A 59 -8.57 -18.87 -9.06
CA VAL A 59 -7.99 -17.86 -9.97
C VAL A 59 -6.78 -18.44 -10.69
N LEU A 60 -5.85 -19.03 -9.94
CA LEU A 60 -4.68 -19.71 -10.50
C LEU A 60 -4.21 -20.83 -9.58
N GLU A 61 -3.56 -21.81 -10.18
CA GLU A 61 -2.68 -22.77 -9.52
C GLU A 61 -1.23 -22.31 -9.68
N TYR A 62 -0.40 -22.58 -8.68
CA TYR A 62 1.02 -22.35 -8.77
C TYR A 62 1.84 -23.43 -8.07
N GLN A 63 3.06 -23.64 -8.58
CA GLN A 63 4.03 -24.55 -8.01
C GLN A 63 5.35 -23.80 -7.79
N VAL A 64 5.94 -23.97 -6.61
CA VAL A 64 7.28 -23.43 -6.32
C VAL A 64 8.30 -24.37 -6.95
N LEU A 65 9.05 -23.89 -7.94
CA LEU A 65 10.14 -24.65 -8.54
C LEU A 65 11.35 -24.66 -7.60
N HIS A 66 12.19 -25.69 -7.74
CA HIS A 66 13.46 -25.76 -7.03
C HIS A 66 14.52 -24.80 -7.61
N ASP A 67 14.29 -24.30 -8.82
CA ASP A 67 15.13 -23.31 -9.46
C ASP A 67 14.96 -21.95 -8.79
N SER A 68 16.09 -21.36 -8.39
CA SER A 68 16.16 -20.01 -7.87
C SER A 68 16.90 -19.10 -8.83
N VAL A 69 16.34 -17.92 -9.05
CA VAL A 69 16.86 -16.91 -9.99
C VAL A 69 17.18 -15.62 -9.24
N THR A 70 18.15 -14.89 -9.78
CA THR A 70 18.58 -13.58 -9.31
C THR A 70 18.17 -12.52 -10.33
N LEU A 71 17.74 -11.35 -9.87
CA LEU A 71 17.63 -10.16 -10.71
C LEU A 71 18.85 -9.25 -10.45
N ASP A 72 20.03 -9.66 -10.95
CA ASP A 72 21.21 -8.81 -10.88
C ASP A 72 21.23 -7.86 -12.08
N LEU A 73 21.00 -6.58 -11.80
CA LEU A 73 20.97 -5.54 -12.83
C LEU A 73 22.30 -4.79 -12.97
N THR A 74 23.26 -5.05 -12.09
CA THR A 74 24.49 -4.26 -11.99
C THR A 74 25.64 -4.87 -12.77
N SER A 75 25.61 -6.19 -12.96
CA SER A 75 26.65 -6.94 -13.65
C SER A 75 26.29 -7.37 -15.07
N ILE A 76 25.11 -6.96 -15.58
CA ILE A 76 24.64 -7.32 -16.92
C ILE A 76 25.70 -6.93 -17.96
N ASN A 77 26.02 -7.87 -18.86
CA ASN A 77 27.03 -7.72 -19.91
C ASN A 77 28.45 -7.45 -19.38
N THR A 78 28.75 -7.86 -18.15
CA THR A 78 30.10 -7.82 -17.57
C THR A 78 30.61 -9.22 -17.28
N GLU A 79 31.92 -9.37 -17.04
CA GLU A 79 32.52 -10.65 -16.62
C GLU A 79 31.98 -11.19 -15.28
N PHE A 80 31.31 -10.33 -14.49
CA PHE A 80 30.74 -10.67 -13.20
C PHE A 80 29.28 -11.14 -13.29
N GLU A 81 28.69 -11.18 -14.48
CA GLU A 81 27.29 -11.60 -14.66
C GLU A 81 27.05 -13.03 -14.13
N GLY A 82 26.05 -13.17 -13.25
CA GLY A 82 25.70 -14.45 -12.64
C GLY A 82 26.64 -14.92 -11.52
N THR A 83 27.71 -14.18 -11.23
CA THR A 83 28.68 -14.50 -10.16
C THR A 83 28.41 -13.77 -8.84
N THR A 84 27.45 -12.84 -8.81
CA THR A 84 27.13 -12.04 -7.63
C THR A 84 26.40 -12.87 -6.57
N GLU A 85 27.04 -13.06 -5.42
CA GLU A 85 26.47 -13.80 -4.29
C GLU A 85 25.63 -12.94 -3.34
N HIS A 86 25.84 -11.62 -3.36
CA HIS A 86 25.19 -10.67 -2.46
C HIS A 86 23.77 -10.28 -2.92
N VAL A 87 23.40 -10.57 -4.16
CA VAL A 87 22.05 -10.29 -4.68
C VAL A 87 21.14 -11.47 -4.36
N PRO A 88 19.99 -11.24 -3.68
CA PRO A 88 19.11 -12.34 -3.26
C PRO A 88 18.60 -13.20 -4.42
N ARG A 89 18.54 -14.52 -4.17
CA ARG A 89 17.95 -15.52 -5.07
C ARG A 89 16.57 -15.91 -4.58
N TYR A 90 15.60 -15.96 -5.49
CA TYR A 90 14.22 -16.36 -5.16
C TYR A 90 13.76 -17.51 -6.05
N ASN A 91 12.99 -18.44 -5.48
CA ASN A 91 12.42 -19.56 -6.20
C ASN A 91 11.39 -19.07 -7.23
N VAL A 92 11.41 -19.69 -8.41
CA VAL A 92 10.47 -19.37 -9.48
C VAL A 92 9.10 -19.99 -9.18
N LEU A 93 8.02 -19.21 -9.33
CA LEU A 93 6.66 -19.72 -9.28
C LEU A 93 6.16 -20.05 -10.69
N LYS A 94 5.84 -21.32 -10.92
CA LYS A 94 5.18 -21.76 -12.15
C LYS A 94 3.67 -21.58 -12.00
N ILE A 95 3.10 -20.66 -12.77
CA ILE A 95 1.68 -20.28 -12.75
C ILE A 95 0.91 -21.04 -13.82
N SER A 96 -0.23 -21.61 -13.46
CA SER A 96 -1.11 -22.37 -14.35
C SER A 96 -2.58 -22.05 -14.11
N SER A 97 -3.39 -22.12 -15.15
CA SER A 97 -4.84 -21.95 -15.07
C SER A 97 -5.53 -22.67 -16.22
N LEU A 98 -6.60 -23.42 -15.92
CA LEU A 98 -7.42 -24.10 -16.92
C LEU A 98 -8.33 -23.13 -17.69
N GLU A 99 -8.51 -21.92 -17.17
CA GLU A 99 -9.37 -20.86 -17.73
C GLU A 99 -8.58 -19.57 -17.94
N ASN A 100 -9.17 -18.64 -18.70
CA ASN A 100 -8.65 -17.27 -18.80
C ASN A 100 -8.66 -16.61 -17.42
N ILE A 101 -7.55 -15.95 -17.07
CA ILE A 101 -7.46 -15.18 -15.82
C ILE A 101 -7.74 -13.71 -16.15
N PRO A 102 -8.85 -13.12 -15.68
CA PRO A 102 -9.08 -11.69 -15.86
C PRO A 102 -7.98 -10.88 -15.16
N ILE A 103 -7.54 -9.77 -15.76
CA ILE A 103 -6.54 -8.86 -15.17
C ILE A 103 -6.84 -8.48 -13.70
N PRO A 104 -8.09 -8.11 -13.32
CA PRO A 104 -8.41 -7.80 -11.92
C PRO A 104 -8.15 -8.99 -10.97
N SER A 105 -8.48 -10.21 -11.42
CA SER A 105 -8.26 -11.43 -10.64
C SER A 105 -6.77 -11.77 -10.55
N PHE A 106 -6.02 -11.58 -11.64
CA PHE A 106 -4.58 -11.79 -11.67
C PHE A 106 -3.85 -10.85 -10.70
N TRP A 107 -4.21 -9.56 -10.68
CA TRP A 107 -3.65 -8.60 -9.72
C TRP A 107 -3.97 -8.99 -8.26
N SER A 108 -5.20 -9.43 -7.99
CA SER A 108 -5.58 -9.94 -6.66
C SER A 108 -4.77 -11.19 -6.26
N ALA A 109 -4.45 -12.06 -7.23
CA ALA A 109 -3.59 -13.20 -6.97
C ALA A 109 -2.13 -12.79 -6.69
N ILE A 110 -1.61 -11.82 -7.44
CA ILE A 110 -0.29 -11.21 -7.16
C ILE A 110 -0.27 -10.60 -5.74
N TYR A 111 -1.34 -9.91 -5.33
CA TYR A 111 -1.45 -9.39 -3.97
C TYR A 111 -1.32 -10.50 -2.92
N ALA A 112 -2.04 -11.60 -3.11
CA ALA A 112 -1.94 -12.75 -2.20
C ALA A 112 -0.52 -13.33 -2.19
N LEU A 113 0.09 -13.54 -3.36
CA LEU A 113 1.45 -14.08 -3.47
C LEU A 113 2.49 -13.17 -2.79
N LEU A 114 2.45 -11.85 -3.03
CA LEU A 114 3.36 -10.90 -2.36
C LEU A 114 3.11 -10.77 -0.85
N THR A 115 1.93 -11.17 -0.37
CA THR A 115 1.64 -11.26 1.07
C THR A 115 2.21 -12.55 1.66
N LEU A 116 2.10 -13.66 0.94
CA LEU A 116 2.65 -14.97 1.34
C LEU A 116 4.19 -14.99 1.29
N TYR A 117 4.78 -14.38 0.27
CA TYR A 117 6.21 -14.28 0.01
C TYR A 117 6.77 -12.89 0.34
N ARG A 118 6.34 -12.33 1.48
CA ARG A 118 6.61 -10.93 1.87
C ARG A 118 8.09 -10.53 2.03
N GLU A 119 8.98 -11.50 2.18
CA GLU A 119 10.43 -11.30 2.31
C GLU A 119 11.13 -11.16 0.95
N GLN A 120 10.43 -11.42 -0.15
CA GLN A 120 10.98 -11.30 -1.49
C GLN A 120 10.73 -9.89 -2.05
N GLU A 121 11.81 -9.23 -2.47
CA GLU A 121 11.74 -7.95 -3.18
C GLU A 121 11.16 -8.10 -4.60
N HIS A 122 11.42 -9.27 -5.20
CA HIS A 122 10.86 -9.66 -6.48
C HIS A 122 10.26 -11.04 -6.39
N LEU A 123 9.14 -11.26 -7.07
CA LEU A 123 8.51 -12.56 -7.21
C LEU A 123 8.71 -13.07 -8.65
N PRO A 124 9.66 -13.99 -8.90
CA PRO A 124 9.89 -14.53 -10.23
C PRO A 124 8.78 -15.52 -10.59
N ILE A 125 8.14 -15.32 -11.74
CA ILE A 125 7.10 -16.21 -12.24
C ILE A 125 7.37 -16.66 -13.67
N ILE A 126 6.87 -17.85 -14.00
CA ILE A 126 6.71 -18.32 -15.38
C ILE A 126 5.26 -18.71 -15.62
N PHE A 127 4.75 -18.43 -16.81
CA PHE A 127 3.45 -18.95 -17.23
C PHE A 127 3.61 -20.38 -17.77
N HIS A 128 2.72 -21.28 -17.36
CA HIS A 128 2.63 -22.64 -17.85
C HIS A 128 1.17 -23.01 -18.09
N SER A 129 0.82 -23.27 -19.35
CA SER A 129 -0.55 -23.66 -19.72
C SER A 129 -1.61 -22.65 -19.25
N VAL A 130 -1.32 -21.35 -19.35
CA VAL A 130 -2.27 -20.27 -19.06
C VAL A 130 -2.81 -19.75 -20.38
N VAL A 131 -4.13 -19.80 -20.56
CA VAL A 131 -4.79 -19.54 -21.84
C VAL A 131 -4.50 -18.13 -22.38
N ASN A 132 -4.58 -17.11 -21.54
CA ASN A 132 -4.30 -15.71 -21.90
C ASN A 132 -2.93 -15.20 -21.41
N SER A 133 -1.90 -16.06 -21.38
CA SER A 133 -0.57 -15.69 -20.85
C SER A 133 0.06 -14.48 -21.52
N LEU A 134 -0.17 -14.28 -22.83
CA LEU A 134 0.35 -13.12 -23.56
C LEU A 134 -0.25 -11.80 -23.07
N GLU A 135 -1.57 -11.78 -22.81
CA GLU A 135 -2.25 -10.61 -22.25
C GLU A 135 -1.71 -10.27 -20.86
N LEU A 136 -1.55 -11.28 -20.00
CA LEU A 136 -1.01 -11.11 -18.65
C LEU A 136 0.45 -10.64 -18.66
N ALA A 137 1.26 -11.16 -19.59
CA ALA A 137 2.63 -10.72 -19.79
C ALA A 137 2.70 -9.24 -20.22
N SER A 138 1.92 -8.84 -21.23
CA SER A 138 1.82 -7.44 -21.64
C SER A 138 1.38 -6.54 -20.49
N TYR A 139 0.36 -6.96 -19.72
CA TYR A 139 -0.09 -6.24 -18.53
C TYR A 139 1.03 -6.04 -17.50
N LEU A 140 1.82 -7.06 -17.19
CA LEU A 140 2.94 -6.95 -16.25
C LEU A 140 3.97 -5.92 -16.72
N LEU A 141 4.34 -5.96 -18.00
CA LEU A 141 5.37 -5.10 -18.58
C LEU A 141 4.90 -3.65 -18.75
N GLU A 142 3.72 -3.45 -19.35
CA GLU A 142 3.18 -2.11 -19.64
C GLU A 142 2.81 -1.34 -18.37
N SER A 143 2.35 -2.04 -17.34
CA SER A 143 2.01 -1.40 -16.07
C SER A 143 3.22 -1.13 -15.17
N GLY A 144 4.41 -1.63 -15.54
CA GLY A 144 5.62 -1.57 -14.71
C GLY A 144 5.58 -2.47 -13.47
N LEU A 145 4.55 -3.33 -13.33
CA LEU A 145 4.41 -4.25 -12.20
C LEU A 145 5.45 -5.37 -12.26
N GLY A 146 5.86 -5.78 -13.45
CA GLY A 146 6.90 -6.77 -13.67
C GLY A 146 7.85 -6.39 -14.79
N ARG A 147 8.98 -7.09 -14.85
CA ARG A 147 9.98 -6.95 -15.91
C ARG A 147 10.60 -8.29 -16.28
N LEU A 148 11.20 -8.34 -17.47
CA LEU A 148 12.10 -9.43 -17.84
C LEU A 148 13.52 -9.14 -17.36
N TYR A 149 14.32 -10.20 -17.25
CA TYR A 149 15.77 -10.04 -17.17
C TYR A 149 16.27 -9.54 -18.54
N PRO A 150 17.07 -8.47 -18.59
CA PRO A 150 17.55 -7.89 -19.84
C PRO A 150 18.69 -8.75 -20.41
N LEU A 151 18.34 -9.82 -21.12
CA LEU A 151 19.31 -10.58 -21.93
C LEU A 151 19.58 -9.84 -23.25
N GLU A 152 20.81 -9.87 -23.75
CA GLU A 152 21.08 -9.48 -25.14
C GLU A 152 20.25 -10.33 -26.11
N GLU A 153 19.75 -9.73 -27.20
CA GLU A 153 19.05 -10.44 -28.29
C GLU A 153 19.86 -11.60 -28.91
N ARG A 154 21.18 -11.65 -28.63
CA ARG A 154 22.13 -12.62 -29.19
C ARG A 154 22.28 -13.90 -28.35
N ALA A 155 21.89 -13.90 -27.09
CA ALA A 155 21.96 -15.11 -26.26
C ALA A 155 20.68 -15.92 -26.47
N PRO A 156 20.77 -17.22 -26.85
CA PRO A 156 19.59 -18.09 -26.82
C PRO A 156 19.01 -18.05 -25.41
N ARG A 157 17.72 -17.74 -25.26
CA ARG A 157 17.04 -17.74 -23.96
C ARG A 157 17.24 -19.11 -23.33
N VAL A 158 18.17 -19.23 -22.38
CA VAL A 158 18.57 -20.51 -21.75
C VAL A 158 17.47 -21.06 -20.84
N LEU A 159 16.47 -20.23 -20.51
CA LEU A 159 15.18 -20.70 -20.04
C LEU A 159 14.28 -20.82 -21.26
N GLU A 160 13.74 -22.02 -21.53
CA GLU A 160 12.72 -22.27 -22.56
C GLU A 160 11.48 -21.36 -22.45
N ARG A 161 11.40 -20.53 -21.39
CA ARG A 161 10.30 -19.61 -21.05
C ARG A 161 10.83 -18.33 -20.40
N ASP A 162 10.19 -17.21 -20.72
CA ASP A 162 10.45 -15.93 -20.08
C ASP A 162 10.09 -15.94 -18.59
N VAL A 163 11.04 -15.54 -17.75
CA VAL A 163 10.81 -15.29 -16.32
C VAL A 163 10.47 -13.82 -16.10
N TYR A 164 9.30 -13.60 -15.52
CA TYR A 164 8.81 -12.26 -15.16
C TYR A 164 9.10 -12.00 -13.68
N PHE A 165 9.86 -10.96 -13.40
CA PHE A 165 10.16 -10.51 -12.05
C PHE A 165 9.14 -9.46 -11.64
N ILE A 166 8.13 -9.85 -10.87
CA ILE A 166 7.14 -8.93 -10.31
C ILE A 166 7.79 -8.14 -9.18
N SER A 167 7.70 -6.81 -9.22
CA SER A 167 8.32 -5.93 -8.22
C SER A 167 7.38 -5.68 -7.04
N ARG A 168 7.82 -6.06 -5.83
CA ARG A 168 7.09 -5.78 -4.59
C ARG A 168 6.96 -4.26 -4.38
N ALA A 169 8.03 -3.51 -4.60
CA ALA A 169 8.02 -2.06 -4.46
C ALA A 169 7.03 -1.40 -5.42
N ALA A 170 7.02 -1.79 -6.69
CA ALA A 170 6.10 -1.22 -7.69
C ALA A 170 4.64 -1.58 -7.37
N PHE A 171 4.39 -2.81 -6.92
CA PHE A 171 3.06 -3.25 -6.49
C PHE A 171 2.50 -2.36 -5.38
N TRP A 172 3.28 -2.07 -4.32
CA TRP A 172 2.84 -1.21 -3.21
C TRP A 172 2.69 0.27 -3.61
N GLN A 173 3.35 0.71 -4.68
CA GLN A 173 3.13 2.02 -5.29
C GLN A 173 1.88 2.07 -6.18
N GLY A 174 1.19 0.95 -6.39
CA GLY A 174 -0.04 0.87 -7.18
C GLY A 174 0.16 0.50 -8.64
N ALA A 175 1.30 -0.08 -9.02
CA ALA A 175 1.51 -0.61 -10.37
C ALA A 175 0.41 -1.62 -10.74
N GLY A 176 -0.05 -1.57 -11.98
CA GLY A 176 -1.12 -2.43 -12.50
C GLY A 176 -2.55 -2.01 -12.13
N THR A 177 -2.76 -0.88 -11.45
CA THR A 177 -4.09 -0.50 -10.95
C THR A 177 -4.80 0.54 -11.81
N ALA A 178 -4.17 1.70 -12.04
CA ALA A 178 -4.76 2.84 -12.74
C ALA A 178 -5.14 2.50 -14.19
N GLY A 179 -6.44 2.54 -14.49
CA GLY A 179 -6.97 2.21 -15.82
C GLY A 179 -7.17 0.72 -16.12
N TYR A 180 -6.91 -0.16 -15.15
CA TYR A 180 -7.11 -1.61 -15.29
C TYR A 180 -8.27 -2.12 -14.44
N HIS A 181 -8.35 -1.75 -13.16
CA HIS A 181 -9.37 -2.28 -12.24
C HIS A 181 -9.47 -1.48 -10.93
N THR A 182 -10.44 -1.86 -10.07
CA THR A 182 -10.73 -1.19 -8.78
C THR A 182 -10.40 -2.04 -7.54
N HIS A 183 -9.71 -3.19 -7.71
CA HIS A 183 -9.30 -4.08 -6.60
C HIS A 183 -8.21 -3.48 -5.69
N SER A 184 -7.55 -2.39 -6.10
CA SER A 184 -6.49 -1.74 -5.33
C SER A 184 -6.99 -1.10 -4.04
N TRP A 185 -6.13 -1.06 -3.02
CA TRP A 185 -6.38 -0.30 -1.79
C TRP A 185 -6.49 1.20 -2.06
N PHE A 186 -5.90 1.72 -3.14
CA PHE A 186 -6.14 3.07 -3.62
C PHE A 186 -7.49 3.12 -4.36
N ARG A 187 -8.37 4.04 -3.97
CA ARG A 187 -9.73 4.11 -4.52
C ARG A 187 -9.86 4.98 -5.77
N ASP A 188 -8.91 5.88 -5.99
CA ASP A 188 -8.79 6.72 -7.18
C ASP A 188 -7.34 6.68 -7.70
N PRO A 189 -6.85 5.52 -8.18
CA PRO A 189 -5.49 5.42 -8.69
C PRO A 189 -5.37 6.24 -9.98
N ARG A 190 -4.58 7.30 -9.92
CA ARG A 190 -4.36 8.19 -11.07
C ARG A 190 -3.19 7.70 -11.90
N LYS A 191 -3.31 7.81 -13.23
CA LYS A 191 -2.18 7.56 -14.13
C LYS A 191 -1.09 8.60 -13.85
N PRO A 192 0.21 8.22 -13.91
CA PRO A 192 1.30 9.18 -13.84
C PRO A 192 1.11 10.28 -14.88
N ILE A 193 1.25 11.54 -14.45
CA ILE A 193 1.23 12.70 -15.35
C ILE A 193 2.67 13.10 -15.69
N PRO A 194 2.93 13.70 -16.88
CA PRO A 194 4.23 14.26 -17.20
C PRO A 194 4.71 15.23 -16.12
N SER A 195 6.00 15.16 -15.77
CA SER A 195 6.59 16.04 -14.77
C SER A 195 6.80 17.43 -15.36
N VAL A 196 5.86 18.34 -15.06
CA VAL A 196 5.94 19.76 -15.44
C VAL A 196 6.31 20.57 -14.19
N SER A 197 7.30 21.46 -14.32
CA SER A 197 7.79 22.25 -13.18
C SER A 197 6.71 23.21 -12.64
N SER A 198 6.68 23.33 -11.33
CA SER A 198 5.89 24.27 -10.53
C SER A 198 6.71 24.77 -9.33
N PHE A 199 6.15 25.70 -8.58
CA PHE A 199 6.78 26.27 -7.39
C PHE A 199 5.76 26.49 -6.28
N THR A 200 6.13 26.14 -5.05
CA THR A 200 5.46 26.54 -3.82
C THR A 200 6.28 27.64 -3.16
N ARG A 201 5.63 28.75 -2.79
CA ARG A 201 6.22 29.86 -2.05
C ARG A 201 5.34 30.21 -0.86
N SER A 202 5.83 29.90 0.34
CA SER A 202 5.21 30.25 1.62
C SER A 202 6.16 31.11 2.45
N LYS A 203 5.76 31.47 3.68
CA LYS A 203 6.66 32.15 4.63
C LYS A 203 7.85 31.27 5.03
N LYS A 204 7.70 29.95 5.01
CA LYS A 204 8.69 28.99 5.51
C LYS A 204 9.50 28.32 4.40
N VAL A 205 8.95 28.23 3.18
CA VAL A 205 9.51 27.40 2.11
C VAL A 205 9.43 28.11 0.76
N ILE A 206 10.49 27.97 -0.04
CA ILE A 206 10.49 28.19 -1.49
C ILE A 206 11.01 26.91 -2.13
N ALA A 207 10.16 26.21 -2.88
CA ALA A 207 10.49 24.90 -3.43
C ALA A 207 10.05 24.77 -4.89
N LYS A 208 10.94 24.20 -5.71
CA LYS A 208 10.63 23.76 -7.08
C LYS A 208 10.22 22.30 -7.06
N HIS A 209 9.07 21.96 -7.61
CA HIS A 209 8.53 20.60 -7.64
C HIS A 209 7.65 20.38 -8.88
N PRO A 210 7.30 19.13 -9.24
CA PRO A 210 6.32 18.89 -10.30
C PRO A 210 4.93 19.40 -9.93
N ILE A 211 4.09 19.72 -10.93
CA ILE A 211 2.67 20.00 -10.72
C ILE A 211 2.03 18.85 -9.94
N ARG A 212 1.28 19.19 -8.89
CA ARG A 212 0.57 18.22 -8.05
C ARG A 212 -0.80 17.90 -8.64
N PRO A 213 -1.30 16.67 -8.48
CA PRO A 213 -2.67 16.35 -8.84
C PRO A 213 -3.66 17.21 -8.06
N ALA A 214 -4.84 17.44 -8.63
CA ALA A 214 -5.92 18.13 -7.94
C ALA A 214 -6.28 17.44 -6.62
N LYS A 215 -6.65 18.23 -5.61
CA LYS A 215 -7.07 17.69 -4.31
C LYS A 215 -8.33 16.82 -4.45
N PRO A 216 -8.50 15.81 -3.58
CA PRO A 216 -9.72 15.02 -3.51
C PRO A 216 -10.94 15.87 -3.14
N THR A 217 -12.15 15.37 -3.42
CA THR A 217 -13.37 16.02 -2.95
C THR A 217 -13.61 15.76 -1.46
N PRO A 218 -14.26 16.68 -0.72
CA PRO A 218 -14.60 16.46 0.69
C PRO A 218 -15.30 15.11 0.92
N GLY A 219 -14.79 14.32 1.88
CA GLY A 219 -15.34 13.00 2.20
C GLY A 219 -14.94 11.87 1.24
N GLN A 220 -14.15 12.14 0.19
CA GLN A 220 -13.70 11.10 -0.73
C GLN A 220 -12.86 10.04 0.00
N LEU A 221 -13.22 8.76 -0.15
CA LEU A 221 -12.39 7.63 0.30
C LEU A 221 -11.15 7.53 -0.59
N LEU A 222 -9.96 7.67 0.00
CA LEU A 222 -8.68 7.65 -0.71
C LEU A 222 -8.03 6.27 -0.68
N TYR A 223 -8.11 5.63 0.49
CA TYR A 223 -7.42 4.39 0.80
C TYR A 223 -8.34 3.46 1.59
N LYS A 224 -8.36 2.18 1.25
CA LYS A 224 -9.04 1.13 2.01
C LYS A 224 -8.24 -0.18 1.92
N ARG A 225 -7.69 -0.67 3.04
CA ARG A 225 -6.94 -1.94 3.09
C ARG A 225 -7.43 -2.81 4.22
N TYR A 226 -7.61 -4.10 3.95
CA TYR A 226 -7.89 -5.06 5.00
C TYR A 226 -6.63 -5.40 5.80
N CYS A 227 -6.68 -5.20 7.11
CA CYS A 227 -5.60 -5.54 8.02
C CYS A 227 -5.91 -6.88 8.69
N THR A 228 -5.41 -7.98 8.12
CA THR A 228 -5.71 -9.36 8.56
C THR A 228 -5.51 -9.62 10.05
N HIS A 229 -4.47 -9.06 10.67
CA HIS A 229 -4.19 -9.23 12.10
C HIS A 229 -5.23 -8.55 13.01
N VAL A 230 -5.95 -7.56 12.48
CA VAL A 230 -6.98 -6.80 13.19
C VAL A 230 -8.37 -7.30 12.82
N GLY A 231 -8.51 -7.87 11.62
CA GLY A 231 -9.78 -8.36 11.09
C GLY A 231 -10.67 -7.26 10.51
N GLN A 232 -10.12 -6.06 10.26
CA GLN A 232 -10.88 -4.85 9.91
C GLN A 232 -10.25 -4.11 8.73
N PHE A 233 -11.02 -3.27 8.06
CA PHE A 233 -10.53 -2.34 7.03
C PHE A 233 -10.01 -1.05 7.66
N LEU A 234 -8.76 -0.72 7.36
CA LEU A 234 -8.23 0.63 7.55
C LEU A 234 -8.67 1.48 6.36
N GLU A 235 -9.31 2.60 6.66
CA GLU A 235 -9.82 3.54 5.68
C GLU A 235 -9.25 4.94 5.92
N ILE A 236 -8.95 5.66 4.84
CA ILE A 236 -8.54 7.06 4.88
C ILE A 236 -9.44 7.85 3.94
N HIS A 237 -10.16 8.81 4.50
CA HIS A 237 -11.01 9.73 3.78
C HIS A 237 -10.39 11.12 3.78
N TYR A 238 -10.53 11.85 2.67
CA TYR A 238 -10.25 13.27 2.68
C TYR A 238 -11.21 13.99 3.64
N PHE A 239 -10.72 15.01 4.35
CA PHE A 239 -11.52 15.68 5.37
C PHE A 239 -12.83 16.23 4.78
N ASP A 240 -13.92 16.11 5.54
CA ASP A 240 -15.26 16.51 5.12
C ASP A 240 -15.79 17.54 6.08
N ILE A 241 -15.47 18.80 5.82
CA ILE A 241 -15.70 19.88 6.76
C ILE A 241 -17.20 20.17 6.96
N ASP A 242 -18.00 19.98 5.92
CA ASP A 242 -19.46 20.24 5.92
C ASP A 242 -20.30 18.94 5.92
N GLY A 243 -19.63 17.79 6.04
CA GLY A 243 -20.25 16.47 6.17
C GLY A 243 -21.01 16.06 4.92
N VAL A 244 -20.60 16.51 3.74
CA VAL A 244 -21.28 16.23 2.45
C VAL A 244 -21.48 14.73 2.22
N SER A 245 -20.55 13.91 2.71
CA SER A 245 -20.58 12.45 2.66
C SER A 245 -21.24 11.78 3.86
N ASP A 246 -21.69 12.54 4.87
CA ASP A 246 -22.31 11.99 6.07
C ASP A 246 -23.68 11.36 5.73
N ALA A 247 -23.81 10.05 5.92
CA ALA A 247 -25.07 9.34 5.73
C ALA A 247 -26.19 9.85 6.66
N VAL A 248 -25.81 10.31 7.86
CA VAL A 248 -26.72 10.92 8.83
C VAL A 248 -26.10 12.24 9.28
N LYS A 249 -26.80 13.34 8.99
CA LYS A 249 -26.41 14.67 9.43
C LYS A 249 -26.65 14.82 10.93
N ARG A 250 -25.72 15.49 11.60
CA ARG A 250 -25.89 15.85 13.01
C ARG A 250 -26.90 16.99 13.13
N GLU A 251 -27.68 16.99 14.22
CA GLU A 251 -28.69 18.02 14.48
C GLU A 251 -28.09 19.42 14.63
N ASP A 252 -26.86 19.52 15.13
CA ASP A 252 -26.12 20.77 15.30
C ASP A 252 -25.52 21.32 14.01
N GLY A 253 -25.69 20.65 12.87
CA GLY A 253 -25.15 21.05 11.57
C GLY A 253 -23.63 20.93 11.44
N ILE A 254 -22.95 20.41 12.47
CA ILE A 254 -21.51 20.15 12.44
C ILE A 254 -21.27 18.82 11.73
N SER A 255 -20.25 18.72 10.87
CA SER A 255 -19.90 17.45 10.24
C SER A 255 -19.35 16.45 11.25
N ARG A 256 -19.48 15.15 10.96
CA ARG A 256 -18.89 14.12 11.84
C ARG A 256 -17.36 14.28 11.94
N HIS A 257 -16.70 14.73 10.87
CA HIS A 257 -15.25 14.91 10.84
C HIS A 257 -14.82 16.10 11.72
N LEU A 258 -15.50 17.24 11.61
CA LEU A 258 -15.19 18.42 12.45
C LEU A 258 -15.51 18.17 13.93
N ALA A 259 -16.61 17.47 14.23
CA ALA A 259 -16.95 17.04 15.60
C ALA A 259 -15.86 16.15 16.21
N ALA A 260 -15.38 15.15 15.46
CA ALA A 260 -14.31 14.26 15.92
C ALA A 260 -12.99 15.00 16.09
N PHE A 261 -12.58 15.82 15.10
CA PHE A 261 -11.37 16.63 15.17
C PHE A 261 -11.38 17.55 16.39
N ASN A 262 -12.50 18.22 16.66
CA ASN A 262 -12.64 19.10 17.81
C ASN A 262 -12.54 18.36 19.14
N LYS A 263 -13.27 17.25 19.28
CA LYS A 263 -13.19 16.38 20.47
C LYS A 263 -11.75 15.95 20.73
N TRP A 264 -11.06 15.44 19.71
CA TRP A 264 -9.71 14.88 19.87
C TRP A 264 -8.66 15.95 20.18
N HIS A 265 -8.68 17.11 19.52
CA HIS A 265 -7.74 18.18 19.82
C HIS A 265 -7.98 18.86 21.18
N ASN A 266 -9.14 18.59 21.82
CA ASN A 266 -9.42 18.98 23.19
C ASN A 266 -9.13 17.87 24.22
N ASP A 267 -8.72 16.67 23.81
CA ASP A 267 -8.18 15.64 24.71
C ASP A 267 -6.74 16.03 25.11
N ASP A 268 -6.41 15.97 26.40
CA ASP A 268 -5.11 16.42 26.92
C ASP A 268 -3.93 15.66 26.31
N ARG A 269 -4.08 14.37 26.01
CA ARG A 269 -3.01 13.55 25.40
C ARG A 269 -2.68 14.04 24.00
N VAL A 270 -3.71 14.29 23.19
CA VAL A 270 -3.54 14.78 21.82
C VAL A 270 -3.03 16.21 21.85
N ASN A 271 -3.63 17.07 22.67
CA ASN A 271 -3.27 18.48 22.74
C ASN A 271 -1.84 18.72 23.26
N ASN A 272 -1.30 17.83 24.11
CA ASN A 272 0.09 17.94 24.53
C ASN A 272 1.08 17.87 23.35
N ALA A 273 0.75 17.06 22.32
CA ALA A 273 1.55 16.94 21.11
C ALA A 273 1.16 17.98 20.03
N TRP A 274 -0.14 18.15 19.77
CA TRP A 274 -0.64 18.98 18.67
C TRP A 274 -0.80 20.45 19.04
N ARG A 275 -1.05 20.77 20.32
CA ARG A 275 -1.26 22.13 20.85
C ARG A 275 -2.37 22.93 20.17
N GLU A 276 -3.33 22.23 19.55
CA GLU A 276 -4.42 22.84 18.81
C GLU A 276 -5.75 22.93 19.58
N ARG A 277 -5.76 22.91 20.91
CA ARG A 277 -6.98 23.14 21.73
C ARG A 277 -7.77 24.37 21.26
N GLY A 278 -9.10 24.25 21.23
CA GLY A 278 -9.98 25.34 20.80
C GLY A 278 -11.43 24.92 20.54
N GLY A 279 -12.27 25.91 20.25
CA GLY A 279 -13.65 25.69 19.82
C GLY A 279 -13.76 25.39 18.33
N TYR A 280 -14.99 25.12 17.88
CA TYR A 280 -15.29 24.77 16.49
C TYR A 280 -14.83 25.81 15.46
N GLU A 281 -14.96 27.10 15.75
CA GLU A 281 -14.52 28.16 14.82
C GLU A 281 -13.01 28.13 14.55
N LYS A 282 -12.21 27.90 15.60
CA LYS A 282 -10.75 27.76 15.44
C LYS A 282 -10.42 26.55 14.57
N HIS A 283 -11.06 25.42 14.82
CA HIS A 283 -10.79 24.17 14.10
C HIS A 283 -11.31 24.17 12.67
N ARG A 284 -12.47 24.78 12.41
CA ARG A 284 -12.98 25.01 11.06
C ARG A 284 -11.97 25.81 10.25
N LYS A 285 -11.52 26.95 10.78
CA LYS A 285 -10.50 27.78 10.14
C LYS A 285 -9.19 27.02 9.88
N TYR A 286 -8.71 26.24 10.84
CA TYR A 286 -7.51 25.41 10.68
C TYR A 286 -7.64 24.45 9.49
N ILE A 287 -8.77 23.74 9.40
CA ILE A 287 -9.01 22.79 8.31
C ILE A 287 -9.21 23.49 6.97
N GLU A 288 -9.89 24.64 6.94
CA GLU A 288 -10.04 25.45 5.72
C GLU A 288 -8.67 25.90 5.17
N GLU A 289 -7.77 26.35 6.05
CA GLU A 289 -6.40 26.71 5.69
C GLU A 289 -5.63 25.49 5.15
N ALA A 290 -5.72 24.34 5.81
CA ALA A 290 -5.09 23.10 5.34
C ALA A 290 -5.68 22.60 4.01
N MET A 291 -7.00 22.72 3.81
CA MET A 291 -7.67 22.37 2.56
C MET A 291 -7.33 23.34 1.42
N ALA A 292 -7.05 24.61 1.72
CA ALA A 292 -6.59 25.59 0.74
C ALA A 292 -5.12 25.40 0.34
N ASP A 293 -4.28 24.88 1.23
CA ASP A 293 -2.85 24.73 0.99
C ASP A 293 -2.52 23.54 0.06
N PRO A 294 -2.03 23.73 -1.18
CA PRO A 294 -1.79 22.66 -2.15
C PRO A 294 -0.90 21.52 -1.65
N HIS A 295 0.00 21.78 -0.70
CA HIS A 295 0.94 20.77 -0.22
C HIS A 295 0.34 19.80 0.80
N VAL A 296 -0.81 20.14 1.43
CA VAL A 296 -1.42 19.38 2.54
C VAL A 296 -2.67 18.64 2.11
N LEU A 297 -2.80 17.38 2.54
CA LEU A 297 -4.05 16.62 2.49
C LEU A 297 -4.52 16.31 3.92
N PRO A 298 -5.44 17.11 4.50
CA PRO A 298 -6.08 16.75 5.76
C PRO A 298 -7.02 15.57 5.53
N CYS A 299 -6.89 14.55 6.37
CA CYS A 299 -7.53 13.25 6.20
C CYS A 299 -8.05 12.71 7.54
N MET A 300 -9.15 11.98 7.47
CA MET A 300 -9.72 11.23 8.58
C MET A 300 -9.49 9.75 8.36
N MET A 301 -9.07 9.05 9.41
CA MET A 301 -8.83 7.62 9.38
C MET A 301 -9.92 6.88 10.15
N SER A 302 -10.34 5.72 9.65
CA SER A 302 -11.37 4.88 10.27
C SER A 302 -11.04 3.39 10.23
N TRP A 303 -11.63 2.63 11.16
CA TRP A 303 -11.71 1.17 11.13
C TRP A 303 -13.14 0.76 10.83
N ASP A 304 -13.38 0.11 9.68
CA ASP A 304 -14.73 -0.26 9.21
C ASP A 304 -15.75 0.89 9.30
N GLY A 305 -15.34 2.10 8.89
CA GLY A 305 -16.15 3.32 8.96
C GLY A 305 -16.20 4.01 10.33
N GLU A 306 -15.71 3.39 11.41
CA GLU A 306 -15.62 4.05 12.71
C GLU A 306 -14.38 4.95 12.78
N LEU A 307 -14.60 6.27 12.95
CA LEU A 307 -13.53 7.26 13.05
C LEU A 307 -12.55 6.93 14.18
N MET A 308 -11.27 6.98 13.83
CA MET A 308 -10.17 6.53 14.69
C MET A 308 -9.13 7.62 14.92
N GLY A 309 -8.84 8.42 13.89
CA GLY A 309 -7.80 9.42 13.97
C GLY A 309 -7.82 10.40 12.82
N TYR A 310 -6.88 11.34 12.88
CA TYR A 310 -6.67 12.39 11.90
C TYR A 310 -5.23 12.31 11.41
N CYS A 311 -5.01 12.59 10.13
CA CYS A 311 -3.68 12.79 9.59
C CYS A 311 -3.63 13.90 8.55
N GLU A 312 -2.45 14.48 8.42
CA GLU A 312 -2.07 15.35 7.33
C GLU A 312 -1.02 14.59 6.52
N ILE A 313 -1.29 14.40 5.23
CA ILE A 313 -0.32 13.85 4.28
C ILE A 313 0.21 15.02 3.47
N MET A 314 1.52 15.27 3.53
CA MET A 314 2.12 16.45 2.90
C MET A 314 3.16 16.08 1.87
N TYR A 315 3.39 16.94 0.88
CA TYR A 315 4.57 16.86 0.03
C TYR A 315 5.80 17.36 0.78
N THR A 316 6.77 16.48 1.03
CA THR A 316 7.91 16.80 1.90
C THR A 316 8.72 17.98 1.39
N LYS A 317 8.96 18.06 0.08
CA LYS A 317 9.75 19.13 -0.54
C LYS A 317 9.15 20.53 -0.34
N GLU A 318 7.85 20.61 -0.07
CA GLU A 318 7.10 21.85 0.09
C GLU A 318 6.91 22.23 1.56
N ASP A 319 7.35 21.36 2.48
CA ASP A 319 7.26 21.54 3.92
C ASP A 319 8.63 21.94 4.51
N HIS A 320 8.61 22.72 5.59
CA HIS A 320 9.82 23.13 6.32
C HIS A 320 10.68 21.95 6.77
N VAL A 321 10.11 20.76 6.97
CA VAL A 321 10.86 19.55 7.34
C VAL A 321 11.89 19.12 6.28
N ALA A 322 11.74 19.56 5.02
CA ALA A 322 12.73 19.29 3.97
C ALA A 322 14.14 19.74 4.34
N GLN A 323 14.27 20.81 5.15
CA GLN A 323 15.56 21.36 5.58
C GLN A 323 16.29 20.47 6.59
N HIS A 324 15.63 19.44 7.13
CA HIS A 324 16.21 18.53 8.11
C HIS A 324 16.76 17.24 7.48
N TYR A 325 16.74 17.11 6.15
CA TYR A 325 17.40 16.01 5.47
C TYR A 325 18.93 16.13 5.64
N PRO A 326 19.65 14.99 5.73
CA PRO A 326 21.11 15.02 5.83
C PRO A 326 21.75 15.76 4.66
N GLU A 327 22.90 16.40 4.92
CA GLU A 327 23.68 17.08 3.89
C GLU A 327 23.94 16.15 2.68
N GLY A 328 23.77 16.69 1.47
CA GLY A 328 23.89 15.93 0.22
C GLY A 328 22.67 15.09 -0.16
N THR A 329 21.62 15.01 0.68
CA THR A 329 20.40 14.28 0.35
C THR A 329 19.39 15.17 -0.38
N ILE A 330 18.94 14.74 -1.54
CA ILE A 330 17.90 15.44 -2.32
C ILE A 330 16.54 14.86 -1.94
N VAL A 331 15.65 15.69 -1.38
CA VAL A 331 14.25 15.32 -1.11
C VAL A 331 13.57 14.96 -2.43
N GLY A 332 12.95 13.78 -2.48
CA GLY A 332 12.29 13.29 -3.69
C GLY A 332 11.13 14.17 -4.11
N ASP A 333 10.92 14.28 -5.43
CA ASP A 333 9.84 15.13 -5.97
C ASP A 333 8.45 14.72 -5.49
N TRP A 334 8.20 13.43 -5.33
CA TRP A 334 6.91 12.86 -4.90
C TRP A 334 6.91 12.35 -3.46
N GLU A 335 7.99 12.62 -2.73
CA GLU A 335 8.15 12.18 -1.35
C GLU A 335 7.08 12.82 -0.45
N ARG A 336 6.54 12.01 0.44
CA ARG A 336 5.46 12.39 1.35
C ARG A 336 5.92 12.32 2.79
N ASN A 337 5.38 13.21 3.62
CA ASN A 337 5.48 13.09 5.06
C ASN A 337 4.11 12.96 5.73
N ILE A 338 4.22 12.43 6.94
CA ILE A 338 3.23 11.98 7.90
C ILE A 338 2.98 12.87 9.13
N HIS A 339 1.90 13.62 9.30
CA HIS A 339 1.52 14.07 10.65
C HIS A 339 0.22 13.36 11.06
N ILE A 340 0.22 12.64 12.18
CA ILE A 340 -0.84 11.67 12.48
C ILE A 340 -1.15 11.59 13.97
N LEU A 341 -2.43 11.41 14.29
CA LEU A 341 -2.90 11.13 15.64
C LEU A 341 -3.93 10.00 15.64
N THR A 342 -3.92 9.20 16.70
CA THR A 342 -5.05 8.36 17.09
C THR A 342 -5.88 9.11 18.12
N GLY A 343 -7.10 9.47 17.74
CA GLY A 343 -8.01 10.28 18.55
C GLY A 343 -8.74 9.43 19.58
N GLU A 344 -9.41 8.38 19.13
CA GLU A 344 -10.17 7.49 20.02
C GLU A 344 -9.25 6.57 20.83
N GLN A 345 -9.36 6.63 22.16
CA GLN A 345 -8.47 5.88 23.06
C GLN A 345 -8.54 4.37 22.86
N LYS A 346 -9.72 3.82 22.51
CA LYS A 346 -9.91 2.38 22.27
C LYS A 346 -9.09 1.84 21.09
N PHE A 347 -8.59 2.71 20.21
CA PHE A 347 -7.73 2.33 19.09
C PHE A 347 -6.24 2.54 19.35
N LEU A 348 -5.85 2.97 20.55
CA LEU A 348 -4.45 3.02 20.96
C LEU A 348 -3.90 1.60 21.13
N GLY A 349 -2.77 1.30 20.47
CA GLY A 349 -2.09 0.00 20.58
C GLY A 349 -2.82 -1.16 19.88
N ASN A 350 -2.52 -2.40 20.31
CA ASN A 350 -3.12 -3.66 19.83
C ASN A 350 -3.15 -3.82 18.30
N GLY A 351 -2.11 -3.32 17.64
CA GLY A 351 -2.02 -3.35 16.18
C GLY A 351 -2.95 -2.37 15.45
N ARG A 352 -3.76 -1.56 16.13
CA ARG A 352 -4.60 -0.53 15.51
C ARG A 352 -3.90 0.82 15.46
N GLY A 353 -3.34 1.29 16.57
CA GLY A 353 -2.55 2.54 16.58
C GLY A 353 -1.11 2.36 16.06
N GLU A 354 -0.54 1.17 16.23
CA GLU A 354 0.87 0.88 15.86
C GLU A 354 1.04 0.40 14.41
N LYS A 355 0.02 -0.25 13.83
CA LYS A 355 0.03 -0.77 12.45
C LYS A 355 -0.84 0.06 11.50
N ALA A 356 -1.25 1.25 11.96
CA ALA A 356 -1.89 2.29 11.15
C ALA A 356 -0.97 3.08 10.20
N PRO A 357 0.38 3.03 10.23
CA PRO A 357 1.13 3.67 9.16
C PRO A 357 1.09 2.78 7.92
N LEU A 358 0.54 3.39 6.86
CA LEU A 358 0.39 2.98 5.46
C LEU A 358 1.32 1.84 4.99
#